data_AF-A0A7C2VD20-F1
#
_entry.id   AF-A0A7C2VD20-F1
#
_cell.length_a   1.000
_cell.length_b   1.000
_cell.length_c   1.000
_cell.angle_alpha   90.00
_cell.angle_beta   90.00
_cell.angle_gamma   90.00
#
_symmetry.space_group_name_H-M   'P 1'
#
loop_
_entity.id
_entity.type
_entity.pdbx_description
1 polymer ?
#
loop_
_entity_poly.entity_id
_entity_poly.type
_entity_poly.pdbx_seq_one_letter_code
_entity_poly.pdbx_strand_id
1 'polypeptide(L)'
;MLERIYKAQLLCDTACKALGRQINIMEVCGTHTVSIFRNGIRSTLPERLKLLSGPGCPVCVTDTGYIDTVLQLAGRSDCLIATYGDMIRVPGKGGSLETKQPSDNVRIVLSSEDALQLARDNPQKTVVFVAVGFETTAPATAVAVKEAAAGSVDNFCILSGHKLVVPAMRALLAEKNHNIDAFLCPGHVSVIIGYGAFAEIVERFSRPCVVAGFEPMQIIEGLGEICRQLAEGIAELKSIYTAVVTEQGNTTAQKIIDECFEPADGCWRGLGRIEKSALKLKDGFSQFDALKRFDITETQGEDISGCRCGEVLCGLIDPPECDLFGESCTPQAPVGPCMVSSEGACAAWFKYGRGRKVKRKN
;
A
#
# COMPACT_ATOMS: atom_id res chain seq x y z
N MET A 1 -1.99 -30.15 -9.37
CA MET A 1 -2.35 -28.70 -9.46
C MET A 1 -3.85 -28.50 -9.30
N LEU A 2 -4.68 -29.07 -10.20
CA LEU A 2 -6.14 -28.98 -10.14
C LEU A 2 -6.75 -29.45 -8.81
N GLU A 3 -6.24 -30.54 -8.23
CA GLU A 3 -6.70 -31.04 -6.92
C GLU A 3 -6.55 -30.03 -5.79
N ARG A 4 -5.47 -29.24 -5.80
CA ARG A 4 -5.21 -28.22 -4.77
C ARG A 4 -6.21 -27.07 -4.87
N ILE A 5 -6.53 -26.64 -6.10
CA ILE A 5 -7.58 -25.64 -6.37
C ILE A 5 -8.93 -26.16 -5.90
N TYR A 6 -9.29 -27.38 -6.29
CA TYR A 6 -10.56 -27.98 -5.93
C TYR A 6 -10.72 -28.12 -4.41
N LYS A 7 -9.65 -28.55 -3.71
CA LYS A 7 -9.62 -28.62 -2.25
C LYS A 7 -9.86 -27.26 -1.60
N ALA A 8 -9.17 -26.21 -2.07
CA ALA A 8 -9.34 -24.86 -1.54
C ALA A 8 -10.75 -24.30 -1.81
N GLN A 9 -11.30 -24.53 -3.00
CA GLN A 9 -12.68 -24.15 -3.33
C GLN A 9 -13.70 -24.86 -2.44
N LEU A 10 -13.51 -26.15 -2.19
CA LEU A 10 -14.35 -26.92 -1.28
C LEU A 10 -14.31 -26.37 0.15
N LEU A 11 -13.14 -25.91 0.62
CA LEU A 11 -13.02 -25.25 1.92
C LEU A 11 -13.81 -23.93 1.96
N CYS A 12 -13.72 -23.11 0.91
CA CYS A 12 -14.51 -21.88 0.79
C CYS A 12 -16.02 -22.16 0.82
N ASP A 13 -16.49 -23.15 0.06
CA ASP A 13 -17.90 -23.58 0.05
C ASP A 13 -18.36 -24.09 1.41
N THR A 14 -17.55 -24.90 2.06
CA THR A 14 -17.83 -25.48 3.37
C THR A 14 -17.96 -24.39 4.43
N ALA A 15 -17.04 -23.42 4.43
CA ALA A 15 -17.10 -22.27 5.33
C ALA A 15 -18.38 -21.44 5.12
N CYS A 16 -18.72 -21.13 3.88
CA CYS A 16 -19.93 -20.38 3.56
C CYS A 16 -21.22 -21.10 4.02
N LYS A 17 -21.26 -22.44 3.92
CA LYS A 17 -22.36 -23.26 4.41
C LYS A 17 -22.41 -23.31 5.93
N ALA A 18 -21.28 -23.54 6.58
CA ALA A 18 -21.18 -23.67 8.04
C ALA A 18 -21.55 -22.36 8.76
N LEU A 19 -21.06 -21.21 8.26
CA LEU A 19 -21.30 -19.90 8.87
C LEU A 19 -22.67 -19.32 8.52
N GLY A 20 -23.28 -19.75 7.40
CA GLY A 20 -24.62 -19.31 7.01
C GLY A 20 -24.76 -17.81 6.64
N ARG A 21 -23.66 -17.04 6.68
CA ARG A 21 -23.60 -15.60 6.40
C ARG A 21 -22.55 -15.25 5.35
N GLN A 22 -22.48 -13.97 4.95
CA GLN A 22 -21.39 -13.47 4.12
C GLN A 22 -20.08 -13.46 4.92
N ILE A 23 -19.00 -13.89 4.27
CA ILE A 23 -17.63 -13.87 4.77
C ILE A 23 -16.86 -12.78 4.01
N ASN A 24 -16.22 -11.86 4.72
CA ASN A 24 -15.41 -10.80 4.12
C ASN A 24 -13.93 -11.03 4.41
N ILE A 25 -13.16 -11.39 3.39
CA ILE A 25 -11.71 -11.55 3.49
C ILE A 25 -11.06 -10.32 2.85
N MET A 26 -10.19 -9.64 3.57
CA MET A 26 -9.46 -8.50 3.04
C MET A 26 -8.04 -8.88 2.66
N GLU A 27 -7.64 -8.58 1.43
CA GLU A 27 -6.22 -8.55 1.07
C GLU A 27 -5.65 -7.15 1.33
N VAL A 28 -4.39 -7.10 1.78
CA VAL A 28 -3.67 -5.84 2.08
C VAL A 28 -2.42 -5.75 1.21
N CYS A 29 -2.55 -6.08 -0.08
CA CYS A 29 -1.45 -6.03 -1.03
C CYS A 29 -1.92 -5.76 -2.45
N GLY A 30 -1.51 -4.62 -3.04
CA GLY A 30 -1.86 -4.27 -4.40
C GLY A 30 -1.49 -5.34 -5.44
N THR A 31 -0.38 -6.04 -5.24
CA THR A 31 -0.01 -7.18 -6.09
C THR A 31 -1.00 -8.35 -5.96
N HIS A 32 -1.52 -8.66 -4.75
CA HIS A 32 -2.63 -9.61 -4.59
C HIS A 32 -3.89 -9.09 -5.27
N THR A 33 -4.25 -7.82 -5.08
CA THR A 33 -5.39 -7.19 -5.76
C THR A 33 -5.32 -7.44 -7.26
N VAL A 34 -4.20 -7.08 -7.89
CA VAL A 34 -4.00 -7.23 -9.34
C VAL A 34 -4.04 -8.68 -9.76
N SER A 35 -3.40 -9.61 -9.01
CA SER A 35 -3.39 -11.04 -9.33
C SER A 35 -4.80 -11.64 -9.25
N ILE A 36 -5.58 -11.28 -8.22
CA ILE A 36 -6.97 -11.70 -8.04
C ILE A 36 -7.84 -11.26 -9.22
N PHE A 37 -7.71 -10.01 -9.64
CA PHE A 37 -8.47 -9.46 -10.76
C PHE A 37 -8.03 -10.05 -12.10
N ARG A 38 -6.72 -10.07 -12.38
CA ARG A 38 -6.16 -10.55 -13.66
C ARG A 38 -6.50 -12.00 -13.94
N ASN A 39 -6.52 -12.84 -12.91
CA ASN A 39 -6.75 -14.28 -13.02
C ASN A 39 -8.21 -14.69 -12.75
N GLY A 40 -9.12 -13.73 -12.56
CA GLY A 40 -10.54 -14.01 -12.34
C GLY A 40 -10.83 -14.82 -11.08
N ILE A 41 -9.97 -14.76 -10.04
CA ILE A 41 -10.16 -15.53 -8.81
C ILE A 41 -11.51 -15.19 -8.16
N ARG A 42 -11.92 -13.91 -8.19
CA ARG A 42 -13.23 -13.46 -7.69
C ARG A 42 -14.43 -14.19 -8.30
N SER A 43 -14.36 -14.63 -9.56
CA SER A 43 -15.47 -15.32 -10.22
C SER A 43 -15.52 -16.81 -9.92
N THR A 44 -14.46 -17.38 -9.33
CA THR A 44 -14.41 -18.80 -8.94
C THR A 44 -14.80 -19.03 -7.48
N LEU A 45 -14.97 -17.95 -6.71
CA LEU A 45 -15.32 -18.01 -5.29
C LEU A 45 -16.85 -18.07 -5.10
N PRO A 46 -17.32 -18.67 -3.99
CA PRO A 46 -18.75 -18.74 -3.67
C PRO A 46 -19.35 -17.33 -3.53
N GLU A 47 -20.63 -17.17 -3.83
CA GLU A 47 -21.32 -15.86 -3.79
C GLU A 47 -21.23 -15.17 -2.41
N ARG A 48 -21.23 -15.97 -1.34
CA ARG A 48 -21.14 -15.49 0.05
C ARG A 48 -19.73 -15.16 0.51
N LEU A 49 -18.70 -15.38 -0.31
CA LEU A 49 -17.32 -15.03 0.01
C LEU A 49 -16.94 -13.77 -0.76
N LYS A 50 -16.86 -12.64 -0.04
CA LYS A 50 -16.48 -11.35 -0.59
C LYS A 50 -14.99 -11.09 -0.33
N LEU A 51 -14.27 -10.76 -1.40
CA LEU A 51 -12.91 -10.24 -1.29
C LEU A 51 -12.93 -8.71 -1.23
N LEU A 52 -12.39 -8.15 -0.17
CA LEU A 52 -12.20 -6.71 0.02
C LEU A 52 -10.76 -6.34 -0.36
N SER A 53 -10.58 -5.17 -0.97
CA SER A 53 -9.25 -4.62 -1.25
C SER A 53 -8.92 -3.57 -0.21
N GLY A 54 -7.94 -3.87 0.63
CA GLY A 54 -7.51 -3.02 1.73
C GLY A 54 -6.51 -1.94 1.33
N PRO A 55 -5.87 -1.29 2.32
CA PRO A 55 -4.87 -0.24 2.12
C PRO A 55 -3.50 -0.83 1.71
N GLY A 56 -3.48 -1.69 0.68
CA GLY A 56 -2.31 -2.46 0.23
C GLY A 56 -1.47 -1.82 -0.87
N CYS A 57 -1.77 -0.57 -1.25
CA CYS A 57 -1.08 0.17 -2.30
C CYS A 57 -0.46 1.44 -1.68
N PRO A 58 0.87 1.55 -1.52
CA PRO A 58 1.51 2.65 -0.79
C PRO A 58 1.24 4.03 -1.43
N VAL A 59 1.17 4.07 -2.76
CA VAL A 59 0.79 5.26 -3.52
C VAL A 59 -0.66 5.67 -3.23
N CYS A 60 -1.57 4.70 -3.20
CA CYS A 60 -3.00 4.95 -3.02
C CYS A 60 -3.32 5.48 -1.63
N VAL A 61 -2.61 4.99 -0.61
CA VAL A 61 -2.80 5.39 0.79
C VAL A 61 -2.04 6.67 1.14
N THR A 62 -1.20 7.18 0.26
CA THR A 62 -0.49 8.44 0.49
C THR A 62 -1.49 9.60 0.51
N ASP A 63 -1.46 10.34 1.62
CA ASP A 63 -2.37 11.44 1.90
C ASP A 63 -2.20 12.58 0.89
N THR A 64 -3.27 13.34 0.64
CA THR A 64 -3.23 14.48 -0.29
C THR A 64 -2.21 15.53 0.16
N GLY A 65 -2.03 15.75 1.47
CA GLY A 65 -1.11 16.75 2.02
C GLY A 65 0.36 16.44 1.73
N TYR A 66 0.71 15.16 1.69
CA TYR A 66 2.02 14.70 1.23
C TYR A 66 2.25 15.06 -0.24
N ILE A 67 1.25 14.83 -1.10
CA ILE A 67 1.32 15.17 -2.53
C ILE A 67 1.43 16.69 -2.72
N ASP A 68 0.71 17.47 -1.92
CA ASP A 68 0.79 18.94 -1.95
C ASP A 68 2.19 19.42 -1.57
N THR A 69 2.83 18.77 -0.61
CA THR A 69 4.23 19.03 -0.24
C THR A 69 5.18 18.71 -1.40
N VAL A 70 4.98 17.59 -2.09
CA VAL A 70 5.74 17.25 -3.30
C VAL A 70 5.56 18.31 -4.39
N LEU A 71 4.33 18.77 -4.62
CA LEU A 71 4.03 19.81 -5.61
C LEU A 71 4.65 21.17 -5.25
N GLN A 72 4.66 21.52 -3.95
CA GLN A 72 5.31 22.71 -3.43
C GLN A 72 6.81 22.67 -3.67
N LEU A 73 7.46 21.54 -3.34
CA LEU A 73 8.89 21.33 -3.58
C LEU A 73 9.19 21.38 -5.09
N ALA A 74 8.39 20.73 -5.93
CA ALA A 74 8.59 20.73 -7.38
C ALA A 74 8.53 22.13 -8.01
N GLY A 75 7.81 23.06 -7.39
CA GLY A 75 7.71 24.46 -7.82
C GLY A 75 8.94 25.31 -7.48
N ARG A 76 9.90 24.79 -6.71
CA ARG A 76 11.10 25.53 -6.35
C ARG A 76 12.18 25.40 -7.43
N SER A 77 13.00 26.43 -7.59
CA SER A 77 14.11 26.46 -8.55
C SER A 77 15.39 25.82 -8.03
N ASP A 78 15.53 25.70 -6.71
CA ASP A 78 16.73 25.24 -6.00
C ASP A 78 16.74 23.73 -5.70
N CYS A 79 15.67 23.00 -6.07
CA CYS A 79 15.61 21.55 -5.91
C CYS A 79 15.17 20.81 -7.18
N LEU A 80 15.42 19.50 -7.18
CA LEU A 80 15.07 18.55 -8.22
C LEU A 80 14.31 17.39 -7.57
N ILE A 81 13.12 17.06 -8.07
CA ILE A 81 12.31 15.96 -7.55
C ILE A 81 12.72 14.66 -8.24
N ALA A 82 13.15 13.68 -7.46
CA ALA A 82 13.30 12.30 -7.91
C ALA A 82 12.09 11.49 -7.42
N THR A 83 11.35 10.88 -8.33
CA THR A 83 10.12 10.14 -7.98
C THR A 83 9.96 8.88 -8.81
N TYR A 84 9.27 7.88 -8.26
CA TYR A 84 8.76 6.76 -9.04
C TYR A 84 7.70 7.23 -10.05
N GLY A 85 7.54 6.47 -11.14
CA GLY A 85 6.70 6.86 -12.27
C GLY A 85 5.20 6.95 -11.95
N ASP A 86 4.71 6.11 -11.03
CA ASP A 86 3.30 6.07 -10.61
C ASP A 86 2.88 7.32 -9.81
N MET A 87 3.81 7.91 -9.05
CA MET A 87 3.59 9.11 -8.27
C MET A 87 3.38 10.38 -9.11
N ILE A 88 3.85 10.42 -10.35
CA ILE A 88 3.77 11.62 -11.22
C ILE A 88 2.33 12.07 -11.45
N ARG A 89 1.44 11.10 -11.62
CA ARG A 89 0.04 11.34 -11.98
C ARG A 89 -0.88 11.40 -10.78
N VAL A 90 -0.35 11.23 -9.56
CA VAL A 90 -1.15 11.30 -8.34
C VAL A 90 -1.62 12.74 -8.13
N PRO A 91 -2.95 12.97 -8.07
CA PRO A 91 -3.48 14.32 -7.93
C PRO A 91 -3.34 14.83 -6.49
N GLY A 92 -2.87 16.07 -6.36
CA GLY A 92 -2.98 16.92 -5.18
C GLY A 92 -3.83 18.15 -5.47
N LYS A 93 -3.72 19.18 -4.63
CA LYS A 93 -4.42 20.45 -4.77
C LYS A 93 -3.98 21.18 -6.05
N GLY A 94 -4.93 21.36 -6.94
CA GLY A 94 -4.78 22.09 -8.20
C GLY A 94 -4.04 21.33 -9.31
N GLY A 95 -3.75 20.03 -9.16
CA GLY A 95 -3.14 19.21 -10.22
C GLY A 95 -2.18 18.12 -9.71
N SER A 96 -1.39 17.56 -10.61
CA SER A 96 -0.33 16.59 -10.34
C SER A 96 1.03 17.08 -10.88
N LEU A 97 2.11 16.32 -10.66
CA LEU A 97 3.41 16.64 -11.27
C LEU A 97 3.32 16.64 -12.81
N GLU A 98 2.48 15.77 -13.39
CA GLU A 98 2.20 15.73 -14.84
C GLU A 98 1.59 17.04 -15.36
N THR A 99 0.65 17.64 -14.61
CA THR A 99 -0.13 18.78 -15.10
C THR A 99 0.47 20.14 -14.76
N LYS A 100 1.25 20.22 -13.67
CA LYS A 100 1.68 21.52 -13.10
C LYS A 100 3.07 21.98 -13.50
N GLN A 101 3.97 21.09 -13.92
CA GLN A 101 5.38 21.45 -14.04
C GLN A 101 5.92 21.27 -15.46
N PRO A 102 6.77 22.20 -15.95
CA PRO A 102 7.67 21.88 -17.04
C PRO A 102 8.55 20.70 -16.60
N SER A 103 8.79 19.75 -17.50
CA SER A 103 9.52 18.49 -17.30
C SER A 103 10.90 18.58 -16.63
N ASP A 104 11.44 19.78 -16.43
CA ASP A 104 12.86 19.99 -16.19
C ASP A 104 13.26 19.83 -14.72
N ASN A 105 12.34 20.00 -13.77
CA ASN A 105 12.60 19.85 -12.33
C ASN A 105 12.14 18.50 -11.73
N VAL A 106 11.57 17.61 -12.54
CA VAL A 106 11.13 16.27 -12.11
C VAL A 106 11.89 15.21 -12.89
N ARG A 107 12.41 14.21 -12.20
CA ARG A 107 13.10 13.05 -12.78
C ARG A 107 12.45 11.77 -12.29
N ILE A 108 12.13 10.91 -13.25
CA ILE A 108 11.67 9.55 -12.96
C ILE A 108 12.90 8.73 -12.61
N VAL A 109 12.84 8.06 -11.46
CA VAL A 109 13.85 7.10 -11.02
C VAL A 109 13.22 5.73 -10.85
N LEU A 110 14.04 4.69 -10.94
CA LEU A 110 13.60 3.30 -10.71
C LEU A 110 14.03 2.80 -9.34
N SER A 111 14.96 3.49 -8.68
CA SER A 111 15.48 3.12 -7.36
C SER A 111 15.86 4.34 -6.52
N SER A 112 16.07 4.11 -5.21
CA SER A 112 16.65 5.13 -4.31
C SER A 112 18.12 5.42 -4.66
N GLU A 113 18.84 4.46 -5.23
CA GLU A 113 20.22 4.66 -5.70
C GLU A 113 20.27 5.58 -6.92
N ASP A 114 19.33 5.45 -7.85
CA ASP A 114 19.23 6.36 -8.99
C ASP A 114 19.01 7.80 -8.51
N ALA A 115 18.22 8.00 -7.44
CA ALA A 115 17.99 9.31 -6.85
C ALA A 115 19.25 9.85 -6.16
N LEU A 116 20.00 8.99 -5.48
CA LEU A 116 21.30 9.36 -4.88
C LEU A 116 22.32 9.72 -5.97
N GLN A 117 22.40 8.93 -7.03
CA GLN A 117 23.26 9.21 -8.18
C GLN A 117 22.87 10.53 -8.85
N LEU A 118 21.58 10.81 -8.99
CA LEU A 118 21.08 12.08 -9.49
C LEU A 118 21.56 13.27 -8.63
N ALA A 119 21.68 13.10 -7.31
CA ALA A 119 22.24 14.12 -6.42
C ALA A 119 23.73 14.35 -6.69
N ARG A 120 24.51 13.27 -6.86
CA ARG A 120 25.94 13.36 -7.23
C ARG A 120 26.15 14.07 -8.56
N ASP A 121 25.27 13.82 -9.53
CA ASP A 121 25.36 14.40 -10.88
C ASP A 121 24.91 15.87 -10.93
N ASN A 122 24.20 16.36 -9.89
CA ASN A 122 23.62 17.71 -9.86
C ASN A 122 23.98 18.45 -8.56
N PRO A 123 25.28 18.73 -8.29
CA PRO A 123 25.72 19.30 -7.02
C PRO A 123 25.17 20.71 -6.73
N GLN A 124 24.64 21.40 -7.76
CA GLN A 124 24.10 22.76 -7.65
C GLN A 124 22.63 22.80 -7.20
N LYS A 125 21.95 21.65 -7.15
CA LYS A 125 20.55 21.53 -6.73
C LYS A 125 20.41 20.51 -5.62
N THR A 126 19.48 20.75 -4.71
CA THR A 126 19.09 19.72 -3.73
C THR A 126 18.19 18.70 -4.41
N VAL A 127 18.57 17.44 -4.45
CA VAL A 127 17.71 16.36 -4.96
C VAL A 127 16.85 15.83 -3.84
N VAL A 128 15.54 15.91 -4.01
CA VAL A 128 14.56 15.35 -3.08
C VAL A 128 13.95 14.09 -3.66
N PHE A 129 14.26 12.96 -3.04
CA PHE A 129 13.65 11.68 -3.37
C PHE A 129 12.30 11.52 -2.66
N VAL A 130 11.23 11.35 -3.44
CA VAL A 130 9.88 11.07 -2.96
C VAL A 130 9.79 9.60 -2.56
N ALA A 131 10.18 9.33 -1.31
CA ALA A 131 10.36 7.98 -0.78
C ALA A 131 9.03 7.40 -0.26
N VAL A 132 8.15 7.03 -1.19
CA VAL A 132 6.86 6.38 -0.89
C VAL A 132 6.99 4.87 -0.98
N GLY A 133 6.42 4.18 0.02
CA GLY A 133 6.33 2.72 0.00
C GLY A 133 6.07 2.12 1.37
N PHE A 134 5.97 0.81 1.43
CA PHE A 134 5.84 0.07 2.69
C PHE A 134 7.20 -0.45 3.17
N GLU A 135 7.19 -1.38 4.12
CA GLU A 135 8.39 -2.00 4.71
C GLU A 135 9.30 -2.64 3.65
N THR A 136 8.76 -3.01 2.48
CA THR A 136 9.52 -3.54 1.34
C THR A 136 10.47 -2.55 0.69
N THR A 137 10.18 -1.25 0.80
CA THR A 137 10.95 -0.18 0.13
C THR A 137 11.85 0.60 1.08
N ALA A 138 11.48 0.66 2.37
CA ALA A 138 12.21 1.41 3.38
C ALA A 138 13.70 1.00 3.53
N PRO A 139 14.10 -0.29 3.41
CA PRO A 139 15.50 -0.67 3.50
C PRO A 139 16.38 -0.01 2.43
N ALA A 140 15.90 0.05 1.18
CA ALA A 140 16.66 0.63 0.08
C ALA A 140 16.82 2.15 0.24
N THR A 141 15.79 2.84 0.75
CA THR A 141 15.89 4.24 1.12
C THR A 141 16.87 4.47 2.27
N ALA A 142 16.83 3.62 3.31
CA ALA A 142 17.77 3.70 4.44
C ALA A 142 19.23 3.52 3.98
N VAL A 143 19.49 2.56 3.08
CA VAL A 143 20.82 2.38 2.47
C VAL A 143 21.26 3.64 1.74
N ALA A 144 20.43 4.20 0.86
CA ALA A 144 20.77 5.43 0.13
C ALA A 144 21.08 6.61 1.06
N VAL A 145 20.33 6.79 2.15
CA VAL A 145 20.61 7.82 3.16
C VAL A 145 21.94 7.58 3.86
N LYS A 146 22.24 6.33 4.24
CA LYS A 146 23.52 5.97 4.88
C LYS A 146 24.71 6.17 3.93
N GLU A 147 24.54 5.84 2.65
CA GLU A 147 25.56 6.07 1.63
C GLU A 147 25.79 7.56 1.36
N ALA A 148 24.71 8.35 1.31
CA ALA A 148 24.81 9.81 1.22
C ALA A 148 25.60 10.38 2.41
N ALA A 149 25.34 9.89 3.62
CA ALA A 149 26.06 10.29 4.83
C ALA A 149 27.55 9.89 4.79
N ALA A 150 27.85 8.66 4.38
CA ALA A 150 29.23 8.17 4.30
C ALA A 150 30.04 8.85 3.18
N GLY A 151 29.38 9.22 2.08
CA GLY A 151 29.98 9.87 0.92
C GLY A 151 29.90 11.40 0.92
N SER A 152 29.41 12.02 1.99
CA SER A 152 29.20 13.47 2.11
C SER A 152 28.40 14.09 0.95
N VAL A 153 27.34 13.41 0.51
CA VAL A 153 26.42 13.90 -0.54
C VAL A 153 25.35 14.77 0.10
N ASP A 154 25.75 15.98 0.51
CA ASP A 154 24.92 16.89 1.34
C ASP A 154 23.70 17.48 0.60
N ASN A 155 23.64 17.37 -0.72
CA ASN A 155 22.52 17.83 -1.53
C ASN A 155 21.46 16.74 -1.78
N PHE A 156 21.61 15.55 -1.20
CA PHE A 156 20.57 14.52 -1.21
C PHE A 156 19.61 14.70 -0.02
N CYS A 157 18.32 14.58 -0.26
CA CYS A 157 17.27 14.54 0.77
C CYS A 157 16.20 13.53 0.37
N ILE A 158 15.47 13.01 1.35
CA ILE A 158 14.25 12.24 1.14
C ILE A 158 13.07 13.00 1.73
N LEU A 159 11.93 12.91 1.06
CA LEU A 159 10.64 13.17 1.67
C LEU A 159 10.06 11.81 2.07
N SER A 160 10.18 11.42 3.35
CA SER A 160 9.74 10.09 3.79
C SER A 160 8.22 9.96 3.73
N GLY A 161 7.74 9.16 2.78
CA GLY A 161 6.34 8.74 2.66
C GLY A 161 6.12 7.29 3.10
N HIS A 162 7.13 6.68 3.73
CA HIS A 162 7.13 5.28 4.14
C HIS A 162 6.09 4.99 5.22
N LYS A 163 5.39 3.88 5.05
CA LYS A 163 4.20 3.50 5.81
C LYS A 163 4.30 2.07 6.34
N LEU A 164 3.68 1.81 7.49
CA LEU A 164 3.69 0.52 8.19
C LEU A 164 2.31 -0.14 8.11
N VAL A 165 2.26 -1.39 7.64
CA VAL A 165 1.00 -2.08 7.31
C VAL A 165 0.25 -2.52 8.57
N VAL A 166 0.95 -3.06 9.58
CA VAL A 166 0.30 -3.59 10.80
C VAL A 166 -0.49 -2.51 11.57
N PRO A 167 0.05 -1.29 11.81
CA PRO A 167 -0.72 -0.19 12.38
C PRO A 167 -1.96 0.18 11.56
N ALA A 168 -1.88 0.15 10.22
CA ALA A 168 -3.02 0.43 9.36
C ALA A 168 -4.11 -0.65 9.47
N MET A 169 -3.73 -1.93 9.52
CA MET A 169 -4.67 -3.04 9.76
C MET A 169 -5.39 -2.90 11.10
N ARG A 170 -4.66 -2.51 12.16
CA ARG A 170 -5.24 -2.23 13.48
C ARG A 170 -6.25 -1.10 13.44
N ALA A 171 -5.88 0.06 12.86
CA ALA A 171 -6.77 1.21 12.75
C ALA A 171 -8.03 0.88 11.94
N LEU A 172 -7.87 0.10 10.87
CA LEU A 172 -8.98 -0.34 10.03
C LEU A 172 -10.01 -1.15 10.82
N LEU A 173 -9.57 -2.14 11.61
CA LEU A 173 -10.45 -2.97 12.42
C LEU A 173 -11.06 -2.21 13.61
N ALA A 174 -10.34 -1.24 14.17
CA ALA A 174 -10.76 -0.49 15.35
C ALA A 174 -11.76 0.63 15.01
N GLU A 175 -11.61 1.28 13.85
CA GLU A 175 -12.29 2.56 13.59
C GLU A 175 -13.12 2.60 12.31
N LYS A 176 -12.85 1.72 11.33
CA LYS A 176 -13.41 1.86 9.98
C LYS A 176 -14.30 0.70 9.57
N ASN A 177 -13.83 -0.54 9.72
CA ASN A 177 -14.50 -1.70 9.15
C ASN A 177 -14.41 -2.94 10.04
N HIS A 178 -15.37 -3.07 10.96
CA HIS A 178 -15.50 -4.24 11.83
C HIS A 178 -16.02 -5.50 11.11
N ASN A 179 -16.46 -5.37 9.86
CA ASN A 179 -17.03 -6.48 9.09
C ASN A 179 -15.97 -7.36 8.42
N ILE A 180 -14.69 -7.05 8.59
CA ILE A 180 -13.58 -7.86 8.08
C ILE A 180 -13.45 -9.10 8.95
N ASP A 181 -13.62 -10.27 8.33
CA ASP A 181 -13.54 -11.56 9.03
C ASP A 181 -12.10 -12.07 9.14
N ALA A 182 -11.25 -11.79 8.14
CA ALA A 182 -9.88 -12.28 8.07
C ALA A 182 -9.03 -11.48 7.07
N PHE A 183 -7.71 -11.66 7.15
CA PHE A 183 -6.75 -11.04 6.25
C PHE A 183 -5.94 -12.06 5.44
N LEU A 184 -5.85 -11.77 4.14
CA LEU A 184 -4.78 -12.28 3.29
C LEU A 184 -3.61 -11.30 3.36
N CYS A 185 -2.59 -11.66 4.12
CA CYS A 185 -1.48 -10.78 4.47
C CYS A 185 -0.47 -10.64 3.31
N PRO A 186 0.15 -9.45 3.17
CA PRO A 186 1.05 -9.13 2.06
C PRO A 186 2.33 -9.97 2.06
N GLY A 187 2.56 -10.76 1.01
CA GLY A 187 3.71 -11.66 0.91
C GLY A 187 5.06 -10.93 1.02
N HIS A 188 5.29 -9.88 0.22
CA HIS A 188 6.58 -9.19 0.16
C HIS A 188 6.87 -8.39 1.45
N VAL A 189 5.86 -7.73 2.02
CA VAL A 189 6.02 -7.08 3.34
C VAL A 189 6.40 -8.10 4.39
N SER A 190 5.77 -9.29 4.37
CA SER A 190 6.10 -10.38 5.29
C SER A 190 7.53 -10.92 5.10
N VAL A 191 8.15 -10.77 3.92
CA VAL A 191 9.58 -11.10 3.75
C VAL A 191 10.44 -10.18 4.62
N ILE A 192 10.05 -8.92 4.77
CA ILE A 192 10.78 -7.95 5.59
C ILE A 192 10.46 -8.13 7.07
N ILE A 193 9.20 -8.01 7.47
CA ILE A 193 8.80 -7.96 8.89
C ILE A 193 8.55 -9.33 9.51
N GLY A 194 8.49 -10.39 8.69
CA GLY A 194 8.13 -11.73 9.11
C GLY A 194 6.62 -11.90 9.24
N TYR A 195 6.15 -13.14 9.16
CA TYR A 195 4.72 -13.38 9.38
C TYR A 195 4.34 -13.15 10.86
N GLY A 196 5.28 -13.30 11.80
CA GLY A 196 5.07 -13.09 13.24
C GLY A 196 4.55 -11.69 13.58
N ALA A 197 4.87 -10.68 12.76
CA ALA A 197 4.42 -9.30 12.96
C ALA A 197 2.89 -9.13 12.94
N PHE A 198 2.15 -10.05 12.30
CA PHE A 198 0.68 -10.00 12.26
C PHE A 198 0.01 -10.64 13.48
N ALA A 199 0.77 -11.20 14.43
CA ALA A 199 0.22 -11.87 15.62
C ALA A 199 -0.71 -10.94 16.42
N GLU A 200 -0.36 -9.65 16.54
CA GLU A 200 -1.18 -8.64 17.20
C GLU A 200 -2.62 -8.60 16.66
N ILE A 201 -2.80 -8.79 15.35
CA ILE A 201 -4.13 -8.75 14.73
C ILE A 201 -4.98 -9.94 15.18
N VAL A 202 -4.38 -11.12 15.26
CA VAL A 202 -5.05 -12.33 15.74
C VAL A 202 -5.36 -12.22 17.23
N GLU A 203 -4.38 -11.82 18.03
CA GLU A 203 -4.49 -11.73 19.49
C GLU A 203 -5.52 -10.68 19.95
N ARG A 204 -5.56 -9.52 19.29
CA ARG A 204 -6.43 -8.41 19.70
C ARG A 204 -7.81 -8.44 19.08
N PHE A 205 -7.92 -8.91 17.83
CA PHE A 205 -9.18 -8.82 17.07
C PHE A 205 -9.77 -10.18 16.70
N SER A 206 -9.09 -11.28 17.02
CA SER A 206 -9.51 -12.65 16.67
C SER A 206 -9.81 -12.82 15.18
N ARG A 207 -8.99 -12.18 14.33
CA ARG A 207 -9.09 -12.27 12.87
C ARG A 207 -7.96 -13.13 12.31
N PRO A 208 -8.26 -14.27 11.65
CA PRO A 208 -7.26 -15.07 10.96
C PRO A 208 -6.37 -14.20 10.06
N CYS A 209 -5.07 -14.45 10.11
CA CYS A 209 -4.09 -13.78 9.27
C CYS A 209 -3.27 -14.84 8.53
N VAL A 210 -3.44 -14.90 7.21
CA VAL A 210 -2.73 -15.89 6.37
C VAL A 210 -1.81 -15.19 5.39
N VAL A 211 -0.51 -15.44 5.49
CA VAL A 211 0.49 -14.94 4.54
C VAL A 211 0.56 -15.88 3.34
N ALA A 212 0.37 -15.34 2.15
CA ALA A 212 0.44 -16.06 0.89
C ALA A 212 1.34 -15.34 -0.13
N GLY A 213 1.87 -16.11 -1.09
CA GLY A 213 2.53 -15.56 -2.27
C GLY A 213 1.54 -15.00 -3.29
N PHE A 214 2.02 -14.68 -4.49
CA PHE A 214 1.25 -13.91 -5.49
C PHE A 214 0.70 -14.74 -6.64
N GLU A 215 1.17 -15.98 -6.75
CA GLU A 215 0.68 -16.89 -7.77
C GLU A 215 -0.79 -17.24 -7.48
N PRO A 216 -1.64 -17.39 -8.52
CA PRO A 216 -3.06 -17.65 -8.33
C PRO A 216 -3.36 -18.83 -7.41
N MET A 217 -2.55 -19.89 -7.50
CA MET A 217 -2.64 -21.05 -6.62
C MET A 217 -2.40 -20.68 -5.16
N GLN A 218 -1.35 -19.91 -4.88
CA GLN A 218 -0.98 -19.53 -3.52
C GLN A 218 -2.07 -18.66 -2.89
N ILE A 219 -2.65 -17.75 -3.67
CA ILE A 219 -3.77 -16.92 -3.23
C ILE A 219 -4.99 -17.80 -2.91
N ILE A 220 -5.37 -18.71 -3.81
CA ILE A 220 -6.51 -19.62 -3.61
C ILE A 220 -6.31 -20.50 -2.38
N GLU A 221 -5.11 -21.02 -2.15
CA GLU A 221 -4.79 -21.80 -0.96
C GLU A 221 -4.84 -20.96 0.32
N GLY A 222 -4.39 -19.70 0.26
CA GLY A 222 -4.50 -18.77 1.38
C GLY A 222 -5.96 -18.53 1.75
N LEU A 223 -6.82 -18.30 0.75
CA LEU A 223 -8.26 -18.16 0.96
C LEU A 223 -8.89 -19.44 1.52
N GLY A 224 -8.49 -20.61 1.02
CA GLY A 224 -8.96 -21.90 1.53
C GLY A 224 -8.57 -22.13 2.98
N GLU A 225 -7.34 -21.79 3.37
CA GLU A 225 -6.87 -21.88 4.76
C GLU A 225 -7.64 -20.91 5.68
N ILE A 226 -7.86 -19.66 5.25
CA ILE A 226 -8.69 -18.70 5.98
C ILE A 226 -10.09 -19.28 6.19
N CYS A 227 -10.70 -19.82 5.14
CA CYS A 227 -12.05 -20.39 5.21
C CYS A 227 -12.11 -21.60 6.14
N ARG A 228 -11.10 -22.46 6.14
CA ARG A 228 -10.98 -23.58 7.08
C ARG A 228 -10.98 -23.07 8.53
N GLN A 229 -10.15 -22.09 8.85
CA GLN A 229 -10.07 -21.50 10.19
C GLN A 229 -11.42 -20.90 10.63
N LEU A 230 -12.05 -20.12 9.76
CA LEU A 230 -13.36 -19.53 10.04
C LEU A 230 -14.47 -20.57 10.24
N ALA A 231 -14.46 -21.67 9.47
CA ALA A 231 -15.42 -22.76 9.61
C ALA A 231 -15.26 -23.53 10.94
N GLU A 232 -14.03 -23.64 11.43
CA GLU A 232 -13.69 -24.28 12.70
C GLU A 232 -13.83 -23.33 13.91
N GLY A 233 -14.12 -22.05 13.69
CA GLY A 233 -14.20 -21.04 14.75
C GLY A 233 -12.84 -20.70 15.36
N ILE A 234 -11.75 -20.91 14.62
CA ILE A 234 -10.37 -20.66 15.06
C ILE A 234 -9.85 -19.41 14.35
N ALA A 235 -9.01 -18.64 15.05
CA ALA A 235 -8.25 -17.54 14.48
C ALA A 235 -6.77 -17.74 14.76
N GLU A 236 -6.00 -18.06 13.72
CA GLU A 236 -4.57 -18.32 13.81
C GLU A 236 -3.79 -17.47 12.80
N LEU A 237 -2.55 -17.19 13.18
CA LEU A 237 -1.56 -16.66 12.27
C LEU A 237 -0.87 -17.83 11.55
N LYS A 238 -0.87 -17.80 10.22
CA LYS A 238 -0.23 -18.87 9.42
C LYS A 238 0.44 -18.33 8.18
N SER A 239 1.60 -18.87 7.84
CA SER A 239 2.24 -18.64 6.54
C SER A 239 2.15 -19.89 5.68
N ILE A 240 1.58 -19.75 4.49
CA ILE A 240 1.67 -20.77 3.43
C ILE A 240 2.76 -20.41 2.40
N TYR A 241 3.44 -19.27 2.59
CA TYR A 241 4.53 -18.79 1.76
C TYR A 241 5.91 -19.07 2.38
N THR A 242 6.06 -20.27 2.96
CA THR A 242 7.21 -20.69 3.77
C THR A 242 8.53 -20.77 3.00
N ALA A 243 8.48 -20.82 1.66
CA ALA A 243 9.68 -20.82 0.83
C ALA A 243 10.48 -19.52 0.91
N VAL A 244 9.84 -18.40 1.27
CA VAL A 244 10.45 -17.06 1.26
C VAL A 244 10.22 -16.31 2.57
N VAL A 245 9.13 -16.60 3.29
CA VAL A 245 8.76 -15.88 4.51
C VAL A 245 9.03 -16.73 5.74
N THR A 246 9.88 -16.21 6.63
CA THR A 246 10.12 -16.75 7.98
C THR A 246 9.25 -16.02 9.01
N GLU A 247 9.22 -16.54 10.24
CA GLU A 247 8.48 -15.91 11.34
C GLU A 247 9.02 -14.52 11.69
N GLN A 248 10.34 -14.39 11.74
CA GLN A 248 11.04 -13.17 12.12
C GLN A 248 11.32 -12.24 10.93
N GLY A 249 11.12 -12.71 9.69
CA GLY A 249 11.42 -11.94 8.48
C GLY A 249 12.92 -11.74 8.26
N ASN A 250 13.25 -10.67 7.55
CA ASN A 250 14.63 -10.27 7.25
C ASN A 250 15.15 -9.32 8.33
N THR A 251 15.77 -9.91 9.36
CA THR A 251 16.33 -9.16 10.50
C THR A 251 17.44 -8.19 10.09
N THR A 252 18.17 -8.45 8.99
CA THR A 252 19.17 -7.51 8.46
C THR A 252 18.51 -6.26 7.89
N ALA A 253 17.44 -6.42 7.11
CA ALA A 253 16.69 -5.29 6.56
C ALA A 253 16.01 -4.48 7.67
N GLN A 254 15.45 -5.14 8.68
CA GLN A 254 14.85 -4.47 9.84
C GLN A 254 15.88 -3.62 10.59
N LYS A 255 17.09 -4.16 10.87
CA LYS A 255 18.16 -3.38 11.51
C LYS A 255 18.55 -2.14 10.71
N ILE A 256 18.63 -2.25 9.38
CA ILE A 256 18.94 -1.11 8.50
C ILE A 256 17.85 -0.04 8.61
N ILE A 257 16.58 -0.44 8.62
CA ILE A 257 15.47 0.50 8.86
C ILE A 257 15.61 1.14 10.23
N ASP A 258 15.79 0.35 11.29
CA ASP A 258 15.88 0.83 12.67
C ASP A 258 17.06 1.76 12.92
N GLU A 259 18.17 1.60 12.20
CA GLU A 259 19.31 2.52 12.32
C GLU A 259 18.98 3.91 11.77
N CYS A 260 18.20 3.99 10.69
CA CYS A 260 17.95 5.22 9.94
C CYS A 260 16.63 5.91 10.30
N PHE A 261 15.60 5.12 10.58
CA PHE A 261 14.23 5.55 10.78
C PHE A 261 13.72 5.23 12.17
N GLU A 262 12.70 5.97 12.59
CA GLU A 262 11.88 5.63 13.75
C GLU A 262 10.38 5.77 13.42
N PRO A 263 9.50 4.96 14.03
CA PRO A 263 8.06 5.09 13.86
C PRO A 263 7.55 6.47 14.31
N ALA A 264 6.64 7.04 13.52
CA ALA A 264 5.94 8.28 13.81
C ALA A 264 4.48 8.17 13.39
N ASP A 265 3.65 9.09 13.87
CA ASP A 265 2.28 9.21 13.38
C ASP A 265 2.30 9.56 11.89
N GLY A 266 1.39 8.96 11.14
CA GLY A 266 1.31 9.15 9.70
C GLY A 266 -0.13 9.37 9.25
N CYS A 267 -0.31 10.24 8.26
CA CYS A 267 -1.58 10.40 7.57
C CYS A 267 -1.74 9.34 6.47
N TRP A 268 -2.91 8.69 6.47
CA TRP A 268 -3.29 7.68 5.50
C TRP A 268 -4.61 8.08 4.85
N ARG A 269 -4.64 8.10 3.52
CA ARG A 269 -5.87 8.41 2.77
C ARG A 269 -7.00 7.45 3.16
N GLY A 270 -8.15 7.99 3.55
CA GLY A 270 -9.32 7.24 4.02
C GLY A 270 -9.26 6.75 5.46
N LEU A 271 -8.07 6.57 6.03
CA LEU A 271 -7.90 6.12 7.42
C LEU A 271 -7.67 7.28 8.40
N GLY A 272 -7.17 8.43 7.92
CA GLY A 272 -6.81 9.57 8.75
C GLY A 272 -5.41 9.42 9.35
N ARG A 273 -5.16 10.12 10.46
CA ARG A 273 -3.86 10.06 11.16
C ARG A 273 -3.82 8.84 12.08
N ILE A 274 -2.84 7.97 11.86
CA ILE A 274 -2.66 6.71 12.62
C ILE A 274 -1.36 6.76 13.41
N GLU A 275 -1.43 6.47 14.71
CA GLU A 275 -0.26 6.43 15.60
C GLU A 275 0.79 5.43 15.11
N LYS A 276 2.06 5.85 15.07
CA LYS A 276 3.23 5.02 14.72
C LYS A 276 3.04 4.20 13.44
N SER A 277 2.47 4.82 12.42
CA SER A 277 2.13 4.18 11.14
C SER A 277 3.00 4.63 9.96
N ALA A 278 3.89 5.59 10.19
CA ALA A 278 4.85 6.08 9.22
C ALA A 278 6.27 5.97 9.78
N LEU A 279 7.25 6.08 8.89
CA LEU A 279 8.67 6.18 9.25
C LEU A 279 9.16 7.60 9.02
N LYS A 280 9.84 8.17 10.01
CA LYS A 280 10.59 9.43 9.88
C LYS A 280 12.07 9.18 10.13
N LEU A 281 12.94 10.00 9.53
CA LEU A 281 14.37 9.90 9.79
C LEU A 281 14.66 10.23 11.26
N LYS A 282 15.56 9.47 11.86
CA LYS A 282 16.12 9.77 13.18
C LYS A 282 16.95 11.06 13.13
N ASP A 283 17.13 11.69 14.28
CA ASP A 283 17.87 12.96 14.37
C ASP A 283 19.31 12.87 13.85
N GLY A 284 19.97 11.71 13.97
CA GLY A 284 21.31 11.49 13.39
C GLY A 284 21.36 11.60 11.85
N PHE A 285 20.22 11.51 11.17
CA PHE A 285 20.08 11.63 9.72
C PHE A 285 19.24 12.86 9.32
N SER A 286 18.96 13.78 10.24
CA SER A 286 18.03 14.90 10.00
C SER A 286 18.42 15.82 8.85
N GLN A 287 19.70 15.87 8.48
CA GLN A 287 20.19 16.66 7.35
C GLN A 287 19.69 16.15 5.98
N PHE A 288 19.23 14.89 5.91
CA PHE A 288 18.64 14.26 4.73
C PHE A 288 17.11 14.33 4.74
N ASP A 289 16.49 14.95 5.74
CA ASP A 289 15.04 15.13 5.80
C ASP A 289 14.63 16.38 5.02
N ALA A 290 13.86 16.19 3.93
CA ALA A 290 13.40 17.29 3.10
C ALA A 290 12.49 18.27 3.86
N LEU A 291 11.64 17.80 4.78
CA LEU A 291 10.78 18.70 5.56
C LEU A 291 11.61 19.63 6.44
N LYS A 292 12.63 19.08 7.13
CA LYS A 292 13.55 19.88 7.94
C LYS A 292 14.43 20.80 7.08
N ARG A 293 14.94 20.31 5.94
CA ARG A 293 15.81 21.08 5.03
C ARG A 293 15.11 22.32 4.47
N PHE A 294 13.84 22.19 4.11
CA PHE A 294 13.08 23.26 3.45
C PHE A 294 12.12 23.99 4.39
N ASP A 295 12.15 23.70 5.71
CA ASP A 295 11.26 24.26 6.72
C ASP A 295 9.77 24.12 6.33
N ILE A 296 9.38 22.91 5.91
CA ILE A 296 8.02 22.58 5.51
C ILE A 296 7.34 21.79 6.62
N THR A 297 6.15 22.24 7.02
CA THR A 297 5.26 21.48 7.88
C THR A 297 4.25 20.72 7.01
N GLU A 298 4.29 19.39 7.05
CA GLU A 298 3.28 18.56 6.41
C GLU A 298 1.94 18.70 7.18
N THR A 299 0.88 19.03 6.46
CA THR A 299 -0.49 19.07 6.99
C THR A 299 -1.31 17.95 6.38
N GLN A 300 -2.28 17.42 7.13
CA GLN A 300 -3.25 16.50 6.56
C GLN A 300 -4.00 17.19 5.41
N GLY A 301 -4.02 16.55 4.25
CA GLY A 301 -4.70 17.05 3.07
C GLY A 301 -6.21 16.78 3.10
N GLU A 302 -6.91 17.54 2.27
CA GLU A 302 -8.33 17.32 2.02
C GLU A 302 -8.53 16.18 1.01
N ASP A 303 -9.61 15.42 1.19
CA ASP A 303 -10.01 14.43 0.21
C ASP A 303 -10.45 15.10 -1.09
N ILE A 304 -10.17 14.43 -2.21
CA ILE A 304 -10.54 14.92 -3.54
C ILE A 304 -12.06 14.86 -3.68
N SER A 305 -12.69 16.00 -3.96
CA SER A 305 -14.15 16.11 -4.07
C SER A 305 -14.76 15.03 -4.99
N GLY A 306 -15.73 14.30 -4.46
CA GLY A 306 -16.44 13.21 -5.15
C GLY A 306 -15.67 11.90 -5.25
N CYS A 307 -14.36 11.87 -4.98
CA CYS A 307 -13.57 10.64 -5.01
C CYS A 307 -13.79 9.81 -3.74
N ARG A 308 -14.28 8.58 -3.90
CA ARG A 308 -14.50 7.63 -2.78
C ARG A 308 -13.34 6.63 -2.58
N CYS A 309 -12.12 6.99 -3.00
CA CYS A 309 -10.95 6.08 -2.91
C CYS A 309 -10.62 5.71 -1.45
N GLY A 310 -10.82 6.61 -0.48
CA GLY A 310 -10.66 6.27 0.94
C GLY A 310 -11.60 5.16 1.41
N GLU A 311 -12.86 5.17 0.96
CA GLU A 311 -13.83 4.12 1.27
C GLU A 311 -13.49 2.78 0.59
N VAL A 312 -12.98 2.83 -0.65
CA VAL A 312 -12.47 1.64 -1.36
C VAL A 312 -11.30 1.02 -0.58
N LEU A 313 -10.32 1.82 -0.17
CA LEU A 313 -9.14 1.35 0.59
C LEU A 313 -9.52 0.79 1.96
N CYS A 314 -10.63 1.23 2.56
CA CYS A 314 -11.17 0.67 3.79
C CYS A 314 -12.06 -0.57 3.57
N GLY A 315 -12.24 -1.02 2.32
CA GLY A 315 -13.12 -2.12 1.97
C GLY A 315 -14.60 -1.87 2.28
N LEU A 316 -15.02 -0.60 2.35
CA LEU A 316 -16.41 -0.20 2.63
C LEU A 316 -17.27 -0.27 1.37
N ILE A 317 -16.68 0.02 0.22
CA ILE A 317 -17.32 -0.04 -1.09
C ILE A 317 -16.40 -0.71 -2.11
N ASP A 318 -16.99 -1.31 -3.14
CA ASP A 318 -16.29 -1.71 -4.35
C ASP A 318 -16.17 -0.51 -5.32
N PRO A 319 -15.12 -0.44 -6.16
CA PRO A 319 -14.92 0.65 -7.12
C PRO A 319 -16.16 1.05 -7.95
N PRO A 320 -17.01 0.15 -8.48
CA PRO A 320 -18.20 0.54 -9.24
C PRO A 320 -19.31 1.23 -8.42
N GLU A 321 -19.22 1.22 -7.09
CA GLU A 321 -20.12 1.95 -6.20
C GLU A 321 -19.70 3.44 -6.05
N CYS A 322 -18.56 3.83 -6.63
CA CYS A 322 -18.15 5.22 -6.76
C CYS A 322 -18.74 5.81 -8.06
N ASP A 323 -19.49 6.91 -7.96
CA ASP A 323 -20.17 7.52 -9.12
C ASP A 323 -19.22 8.02 -10.20
N LEU A 324 -17.96 8.30 -9.84
CA LEU A 324 -16.94 8.73 -10.79
C LEU A 324 -16.32 7.55 -11.55
N PHE A 325 -16.42 6.32 -11.02
CA PHE A 325 -15.69 5.17 -11.54
C PHE A 325 -16.12 4.81 -12.97
N GLY A 326 -15.17 4.83 -13.90
CA GLY A 326 -15.38 4.45 -15.29
C GLY A 326 -16.12 5.48 -16.14
N GLU A 327 -16.65 6.53 -15.51
CA GLU A 327 -17.23 7.71 -16.16
C GLU A 327 -16.17 8.81 -16.24
N SER A 328 -16.13 9.73 -15.27
CA SER A 328 -15.16 10.82 -15.22
C SER A 328 -13.80 10.40 -14.67
N CYS A 329 -13.72 9.30 -13.92
CA CYS A 329 -12.47 8.74 -13.41
C CYS A 329 -12.09 7.48 -14.20
N THR A 330 -11.08 7.62 -15.05
CA THR A 330 -10.54 6.56 -15.92
C THR A 330 -9.01 6.53 -15.84
N PRO A 331 -8.32 5.47 -16.31
CA PRO A 331 -6.85 5.48 -16.35
C PRO A 331 -6.26 6.63 -17.17
N GLN A 332 -6.97 7.10 -18.20
CA GLN A 332 -6.58 8.25 -19.02
C GLN A 332 -6.81 9.58 -18.28
N ALA A 333 -7.92 9.71 -17.56
CA ALA A 333 -8.25 10.88 -16.76
C ALA A 333 -8.56 10.46 -15.30
N PRO A 334 -7.53 10.14 -14.50
CA PRO A 334 -7.75 9.64 -13.15
C PRO A 334 -8.08 10.78 -12.19
N VAL A 335 -9.19 10.65 -11.45
CA VAL A 335 -9.56 11.60 -10.39
C VAL A 335 -8.89 11.26 -9.06
N GLY A 336 -8.70 9.97 -8.76
CA GLY A 336 -8.13 9.50 -7.50
C GLY A 336 -6.96 8.53 -7.71
N PRO A 337 -6.10 8.36 -6.69
CA PRO A 337 -4.86 7.59 -6.82
C PRO A 337 -5.13 6.10 -7.01
N CYS A 338 -6.27 5.59 -6.52
CA CYS A 338 -6.72 4.22 -6.77
C CYS A 338 -6.86 3.90 -8.27
N MET A 339 -7.06 4.91 -9.14
CA MET A 339 -7.11 4.77 -10.60
C MET A 339 -5.77 5.08 -11.28
N VAL A 340 -4.87 5.79 -10.59
CA VAL A 340 -3.51 6.12 -11.06
C VAL A 340 -2.58 4.93 -10.92
N SER A 341 -2.51 4.35 -9.72
CA SER A 341 -1.54 3.31 -9.39
C SER A 341 -1.85 2.02 -10.14
N SER A 342 -0.80 1.37 -10.64
CA SER A 342 -0.88 0.03 -11.24
C SER A 342 -1.32 -1.05 -10.24
N GLU A 343 -1.09 -0.80 -8.96
CA GLU A 343 -1.49 -1.61 -7.81
C GLU A 343 -2.85 -1.16 -7.20
N GLY A 344 -3.46 -0.11 -7.75
CA GLY A 344 -4.71 0.45 -7.25
C GLY A 344 -5.93 -0.42 -7.56
N ALA A 345 -6.81 -0.57 -6.56
CA ALA A 345 -8.02 -1.39 -6.68
C ALA A 345 -8.96 -0.89 -7.80
N CYS A 346 -9.11 0.43 -7.99
CA CYS A 346 -9.96 0.95 -9.08
C CYS A 346 -9.32 0.68 -10.45
N ALA A 347 -8.01 0.88 -10.61
CA ALA A 347 -7.32 0.57 -11.86
C ALA A 347 -7.42 -0.92 -12.22
N ALA A 348 -7.21 -1.81 -11.23
CA ALA A 348 -7.37 -3.25 -11.40
C ALA A 348 -8.80 -3.63 -11.79
N TRP A 349 -9.80 -3.05 -11.13
CA TRP A 349 -11.21 -3.28 -11.46
C TRP A 349 -11.56 -2.77 -12.86
N PHE A 350 -11.11 -1.59 -13.25
CA PHE A 350 -11.41 -1.02 -14.56
C PHE A 350 -10.80 -1.87 -15.69
N LYS A 351 -9.57 -2.35 -15.48
CA LYS A 351 -8.81 -3.11 -16.47
C LYS A 351 -9.31 -4.54 -16.65
N TYR A 352 -9.63 -5.22 -15.55
CA TYR A 352 -9.91 -6.67 -15.55
C TYR A 352 -11.33 -7.04 -15.10
N GLY A 353 -12.06 -6.14 -14.44
CA GLY A 353 -13.38 -6.39 -13.86
C GLY A 353 -14.55 -6.32 -14.84
N ARG A 354 -14.30 -6.16 -16.15
CA ARG A 354 -15.34 -6.10 -17.19
C ARG A 354 -16.01 -7.46 -17.35
N GLY A 355 -17.11 -7.68 -16.61
CA GLY A 355 -17.91 -8.91 -16.66
C GLY A 355 -19.03 -9.00 -15.62
N ARG A 356 -18.92 -8.31 -14.48
CA ARG A 356 -20.02 -8.18 -13.50
C ARG A 356 -20.75 -6.86 -13.69
N LYS A 357 -22.01 -6.91 -14.14
CA LYS A 357 -22.95 -5.79 -13.95
C LYS A 357 -23.21 -5.68 -12.44
N VAL A 358 -22.59 -4.71 -11.78
CA VAL A 358 -23.00 -4.33 -10.42
C VAL A 358 -24.42 -3.78 -10.57
N LYS A 359 -25.41 -4.45 -9.96
CA LYS A 359 -26.74 -3.87 -9.82
C LYS A 359 -26.56 -2.62 -8.96
N ARG A 360 -26.61 -1.43 -9.56
CA ARG A 360 -26.79 -0.19 -8.81
C ARG A 360 -28.02 -0.41 -7.93
N LYS A 361 -27.85 -0.34 -6.61
CA LYS A 361 -28.99 -0.24 -5.70
C LYS A 361 -29.64 1.10 -6.02
N ASN A 362 -30.79 1.06 -6.70
CA ASN A 362 -31.68 2.21 -6.82
C ASN A 362 -32.26 2.56 -5.46
#